data_AF-A0A7K0DAC6-F1
#
_entry.id   AF-A0A7K0DAC6-F1
#
_cell.length_a   1.000
_cell.length_b   1.000
_cell.length_c   1.000
_cell.angle_alpha   90.00
_cell.angle_beta   90.00
_cell.angle_gamma   90.00
#
_symmetry.space_group_name_H-M   'P 1'
#
loop_
_entity.id
_entity.type
_entity.pdbx_description
1 polymer ?
#
loop_
_entity_poly.entity_id
_entity_poly.type
_entity_poly.pdbx_seq_one_letter_code
_entity_poly.pdbx_strand_id
1 'polypeptide(L)'
;MSVEARPDPLDRTTLAPAAEATSIETTRAADGGDGPQVHTPESVTAVQPRGPADASRLRSSDPPGSDEQAVVESASPSEYSGTVVADDAGRSTEVVQLDRPAAQDEGQGGDHPDTELESVRERILAEENAREERQVAEVCAEYGIENQEQIAALREAHGVFTETIAPFVIEGAHRMLDSLRSKVEKQPDTVVVITCRDGLALGMAMEKIDPEFYKAHCRVVRLSRKCMENVVQDMENVTGQKFDDIEEMRDRSMIDPEQVPGAALRTQRHMLASGVPVTTPGANIVFIDSGVRGTIQELATAAWPKANYSSEFLNYVEFANDPHKGTKTGHFLHMSSDRVHPSDLDDPVRIFDNKLAGRVYEELMHGATASTIGHDENGNPVYGTESSSADQVAPYAISAKYEDSNLRMAIMDIAQRAVSSRARTAAESVAAGIDYREDLRQGVNAYIRKVQSWVNGDDTGDPEFKALADSFVRREDKHLVHRLRTATSDLGKPAHTAVWLGYQHLSPADKERLVKQYERTALPPGSTAPEGSSDG
;
A
#
# COMPACT_ATOMS: atom_id res chain seq x y z
N MET A 1 -37.89 -40.13 -8.21
CA MET A 1 -37.84 -38.66 -8.16
C MET A 1 -37.74 -38.27 -6.69
N SER A 2 -36.50 -38.19 -6.20
CA SER A 2 -36.19 -37.82 -4.82
C SER A 2 -35.12 -36.75 -4.88
N VAL A 3 -35.40 -35.62 -4.25
CA VAL A 3 -34.54 -34.44 -4.19
C VAL A 3 -33.63 -34.62 -2.98
N GLU A 4 -32.33 -34.77 -3.21
CA GLU A 4 -31.32 -34.79 -2.16
C GLU A 4 -31.01 -33.36 -1.70
N ALA A 5 -31.15 -33.15 -0.39
CA ALA A 5 -30.74 -31.93 0.30
C ALA A 5 -29.22 -31.86 0.39
N ARG A 6 -28.63 -30.73 -0.03
CA ARG A 6 -27.21 -30.41 0.18
C ARG A 6 -27.02 -29.78 1.57
N PRO A 7 -25.96 -30.16 2.32
CA PRO A 7 -25.63 -29.49 3.57
C PRO A 7 -24.83 -28.20 3.33
N ASP A 8 -25.11 -27.24 4.20
CA ASP A 8 -24.53 -25.90 4.31
C ASP A 8 -23.11 -25.97 4.94
N PRO A 9 -22.09 -25.25 4.43
CA PRO A 9 -20.80 -25.15 5.10
C PRO A 9 -20.51 -23.70 5.53
N LEU A 10 -20.80 -23.39 6.78
CA LEU A 10 -20.10 -22.35 7.54
C LEU A 10 -19.52 -23.01 8.79
N ASP A 11 -18.20 -22.85 8.98
CA ASP A 11 -17.57 -22.43 10.23
C ASP A 11 -16.08 -22.82 10.23
N ARG A 12 -15.18 -21.90 9.83
CA ARG A 12 -13.74 -21.95 10.14
C ARG A 12 -13.10 -20.56 10.08
N THR A 13 -13.15 -19.84 11.19
CA THR A 13 -12.18 -18.80 11.56
C THR A 13 -11.27 -19.34 12.65
N THR A 14 -9.97 -19.48 12.35
CA THR A 14 -8.78 -19.24 13.21
C THR A 14 -7.56 -19.95 12.60
N LEU A 15 -6.57 -19.19 12.14
CA LEU A 15 -5.24 -19.68 11.77
C LEU A 15 -4.29 -19.44 12.96
N ALA A 16 -3.86 -20.51 13.60
CA ALA A 16 -2.64 -20.60 14.39
C ALA A 16 -2.09 -22.05 14.28
N PRO A 17 -0.77 -22.26 14.23
CA PRO A 17 -0.20 -23.55 13.83
C PRO A 17 -0.10 -24.50 15.03
N ALA A 18 -0.74 -25.66 14.93
CA ALA A 18 -0.48 -26.79 15.82
C ALA A 18 0.34 -27.85 15.07
N ALA A 19 1.57 -28.04 15.54
CA ALA A 19 2.36 -29.22 15.24
C ALA A 19 1.76 -30.42 16.00
N GLU A 20 1.46 -31.51 15.31
CA GLU A 20 1.39 -32.82 15.94
C GLU A 20 1.72 -33.93 14.94
N ALA A 21 2.72 -34.72 15.32
CA ALA A 21 3.24 -35.86 14.61
C ALA A 21 2.25 -37.01 14.67
N THR A 22 1.94 -37.60 13.51
CA THR A 22 1.19 -38.85 13.43
C THR A 22 2.16 -40.02 13.37
N SER A 23 2.09 -40.85 14.40
CA SER A 23 2.71 -42.17 14.48
C SER A 23 2.10 -43.11 13.44
N ILE A 24 2.96 -43.80 12.69
CA ILE A 24 2.57 -44.98 11.91
C ILE A 24 3.16 -46.20 12.61
N GLU A 25 2.28 -47.01 13.18
CA GLU A 25 2.51 -48.40 13.54
C GLU A 25 2.55 -49.26 12.27
N THR A 26 3.67 -49.93 12.01
CA THR A 26 3.66 -51.17 11.21
C THR A 26 4.55 -52.22 11.86
N THR A 27 3.94 -53.37 12.10
CA THR A 27 4.39 -54.57 12.79
C THR A 27 5.49 -55.38 12.09
N ARG A 28 6.43 -55.89 12.93
CA ARG A 28 7.07 -57.23 12.99
C ARG A 28 7.93 -57.76 11.81
N ALA A 29 9.21 -58.04 12.11
CA ALA A 29 9.80 -59.39 12.10
C ALA A 29 11.12 -59.46 12.92
N ALA A 30 11.22 -60.51 13.75
CA ALA A 30 12.37 -61.25 14.34
C ALA A 30 13.82 -60.71 14.13
N ASP A 31 14.77 -60.76 15.08
CA ASP A 31 15.26 -61.95 15.80
C ASP A 31 16.38 -61.55 16.82
N GLY A 32 16.49 -62.25 17.97
CA GLY A 32 17.62 -62.28 18.96
C GLY A 32 18.06 -60.95 19.60
N GLY A 33 18.44 -60.80 20.88
CA GLY A 33 18.83 -61.68 21.97
C GLY A 33 19.59 -60.82 23.01
N ASP A 34 19.49 -61.18 24.29
CA ASP A 34 20.25 -60.71 25.46
C ASP A 34 20.06 -59.30 26.07
N GLY A 35 19.43 -59.30 27.25
CA GLY A 35 20.10 -58.88 28.50
C GLY A 35 20.01 -57.40 28.95
N PRO A 36 19.50 -57.09 30.16
CA PRO A 36 19.12 -55.73 30.55
C PRO A 36 20.20 -54.96 31.32
N GLN A 37 20.26 -53.64 31.11
CA GLN A 37 20.76 -52.71 32.14
C GLN A 37 19.78 -51.57 32.37
N VAL A 38 19.37 -51.47 33.63
CA VAL A 38 18.53 -50.43 34.21
C VAL A 38 19.42 -49.23 34.52
N HIS A 39 19.14 -48.08 33.89
CA HIS A 39 19.57 -46.77 34.40
C HIS A 39 18.43 -45.77 34.19
N THR A 40 17.93 -45.26 35.32
CA THR A 40 17.07 -44.09 35.44
C THR A 40 17.79 -42.82 34.98
N PRO A 41 17.16 -41.91 34.22
CA PRO A 41 17.71 -40.58 34.01
C PRO A 41 17.21 -39.58 35.06
N GLU A 42 18.18 -38.89 35.64
CA GLU A 42 18.05 -37.72 36.51
C GLU A 42 17.46 -36.51 35.77
N SER A 43 16.90 -35.62 36.58
CA SER A 43 16.34 -34.31 36.25
C SER A 43 17.30 -33.40 35.49
N VAL A 44 16.83 -32.80 34.40
CA VAL A 44 17.54 -31.70 33.72
C VAL A 44 16.98 -30.36 34.19
N THR A 45 17.87 -29.59 34.80
CA THR A 45 17.78 -28.19 35.21
C THR A 45 17.63 -27.22 34.02
N ALA A 46 17.00 -26.09 34.34
CA ALA A 46 16.70 -24.93 33.51
C ALA A 46 17.86 -24.39 32.65
N VAL A 47 17.54 -23.98 31.43
CA VAL A 47 18.40 -23.27 30.49
C VAL A 47 18.17 -21.76 30.63
N GLN A 48 19.24 -21.02 30.94
CA GLN A 48 19.33 -19.56 30.91
C GLN A 48 19.53 -19.02 29.47
N PRO A 49 19.15 -17.76 29.19
CA PRO A 49 19.23 -17.16 27.85
C PRO A 49 20.67 -16.76 27.48
N ARG A 50 21.02 -16.99 26.21
CA ARG A 50 22.30 -16.57 25.60
C ARG A 50 22.26 -15.08 25.24
N GLY A 51 23.30 -14.36 25.65
CA GLY A 51 23.60 -12.98 25.23
C GLY A 51 24.19 -12.88 23.81
N PRO A 52 24.40 -11.65 23.31
CA PRO A 52 24.68 -11.38 21.91
C PRO A 52 26.11 -11.74 21.51
N ALA A 53 26.26 -12.36 20.35
CA ALA A 53 27.53 -12.75 19.77
C ALA A 53 28.17 -11.62 18.96
N ASP A 54 29.48 -11.54 19.17
CA ASP A 54 30.50 -10.67 18.60
C ASP A 54 30.58 -10.79 17.07
N ALA A 55 30.32 -9.69 16.37
CA ALA A 55 30.41 -9.57 14.91
C ALA A 55 31.64 -8.72 14.55
N SER A 56 32.81 -9.35 14.58
CA SER A 56 34.02 -8.76 14.01
C SER A 56 34.79 -9.80 13.20
N ARG A 57 34.57 -9.75 11.87
CA ARG A 57 35.47 -10.15 10.75
C ARG A 57 34.64 -10.55 9.53
N LEU A 58 34.75 -9.78 8.44
CA LEU A 58 35.05 -10.28 7.10
C LEU A 58 35.41 -9.09 6.21
N ARG A 59 36.54 -9.25 5.51
CA ARG A 59 37.19 -8.23 4.68
C ARG A 59 36.66 -8.29 3.25
N SER A 60 36.60 -7.09 2.68
CA SER A 60 36.59 -6.67 1.27
C SER A 60 37.05 -7.68 0.21
N SER A 61 36.23 -7.83 -0.82
CA SER A 61 36.67 -8.10 -2.19
C SER A 61 35.89 -7.17 -3.12
N ASP A 62 36.59 -6.21 -3.72
CA ASP A 62 36.06 -5.21 -4.65
C ASP A 62 35.68 -5.85 -6.00
N PRO A 63 34.54 -5.46 -6.61
CA PRO A 63 34.30 -5.66 -8.03
C PRO A 63 34.77 -4.45 -8.88
N PRO A 64 35.12 -4.66 -10.16
CA PRO A 64 35.69 -3.62 -11.02
C PRO A 64 34.63 -2.63 -11.51
N GLY A 65 35.07 -1.37 -11.68
CA GLY A 65 34.25 -0.23 -12.06
C GLY A 65 33.66 -0.31 -13.46
N SER A 66 32.51 0.33 -13.59
CA SER A 66 31.91 0.74 -14.86
C SER A 66 31.57 2.22 -14.76
N ASP A 67 32.41 3.03 -15.41
CA ASP A 67 32.11 4.42 -15.78
C ASP A 67 30.99 4.42 -16.82
N GLU A 68 29.88 5.11 -16.51
CA GLU A 68 28.99 5.82 -17.44
C GLU A 68 27.80 6.38 -16.63
N GLN A 69 27.92 7.64 -16.16
CA GLN A 69 26.77 8.40 -15.66
C GLN A 69 26.40 9.46 -16.69
N ALA A 70 25.29 9.22 -17.39
CA ALA A 70 24.58 10.26 -18.12
C ALA A 70 23.74 11.07 -17.13
N VAL A 71 24.02 12.38 -17.05
CA VAL A 71 23.19 13.35 -16.34
C VAL A 71 21.84 13.45 -17.05
N VAL A 72 20.79 12.86 -16.46
CA VAL A 72 19.41 13.13 -16.86
C VAL A 72 18.96 14.39 -16.11
N GLU A 73 19.04 15.53 -16.79
CA GLU A 73 18.36 16.75 -16.37
C GLU A 73 16.85 16.45 -16.28
N SER A 74 16.33 16.51 -15.06
CA SER A 74 14.89 16.54 -14.81
C SER A 74 14.32 17.79 -15.47
N ALA A 75 13.63 17.61 -16.59
CA ALA A 75 12.92 18.67 -17.27
C ALA A 75 11.87 19.29 -16.32
N SER A 76 12.03 20.59 -16.06
CA SER A 76 11.02 21.45 -15.47
C SER A 76 9.70 21.37 -16.25
N PRO A 77 8.53 21.57 -15.61
CA PRO A 77 7.26 21.54 -16.31
C PRO A 77 7.22 22.67 -17.34
N SER A 78 6.99 22.29 -18.60
CA SER A 78 6.90 23.21 -19.73
C SER A 78 5.61 24.01 -19.69
N GLU A 79 5.73 25.31 -19.98
CA GLU A 79 4.61 26.21 -20.24
C GLU A 79 3.81 25.69 -21.45
N TYR A 80 2.65 25.10 -21.18
CA TYR A 80 1.73 24.65 -22.21
C TYR A 80 0.86 25.83 -22.68
N SER A 81 1.37 26.61 -23.64
CA SER A 81 0.57 27.59 -24.39
C SER A 81 -0.01 26.91 -25.64
N GLY A 82 -1.20 26.33 -25.47
CA GLY A 82 -1.97 25.70 -26.54
C GLY A 82 -3.19 26.55 -26.89
N THR A 83 -3.14 27.26 -28.02
CA THR A 83 -4.26 27.97 -28.62
C THR A 83 -5.33 26.96 -29.05
N VAL A 84 -6.49 26.95 -28.39
CA VAL A 84 -7.64 26.13 -28.80
C VAL A 84 -8.39 26.84 -29.92
N VAL A 85 -8.32 26.27 -31.12
CA VAL A 85 -9.28 26.53 -32.20
C VAL A 85 -10.55 25.79 -31.84
N ALA A 86 -11.62 26.54 -31.55
CA ALA A 86 -12.95 25.99 -31.35
C ALA A 86 -13.51 25.52 -32.68
N ASP A 87 -13.78 24.21 -32.79
CA ASP A 87 -14.69 23.69 -33.80
C ASP A 87 -15.94 23.11 -33.13
N ASP A 88 -17.05 23.69 -33.58
CA ASP A 88 -18.44 23.49 -33.21
C ASP A 88 -18.95 22.17 -33.79
N ALA A 89 -19.43 21.28 -32.91
CA ALA A 89 -20.26 20.15 -33.31
C ALA A 89 -21.23 19.79 -32.18
N GLY A 90 -22.40 20.42 -32.25
CA GLY A 90 -23.52 20.16 -31.35
C GLY A 90 -23.93 18.69 -31.30
N ARG A 91 -24.19 18.21 -30.08
CA ARG A 91 -24.98 17.01 -29.84
C ARG A 91 -25.91 17.29 -28.67
N SER A 92 -27.15 17.63 -29.01
CA SER A 92 -28.27 17.80 -28.09
C SER A 92 -28.54 16.48 -27.35
N THR A 93 -28.47 16.52 -26.03
CA THR A 93 -29.02 15.48 -25.15
C THR A 93 -30.48 15.84 -24.86
N GLU A 94 -31.40 15.13 -25.52
CA GLU A 94 -32.81 15.12 -25.14
C GLU A 94 -32.94 14.51 -23.74
N VAL A 95 -33.36 15.36 -22.79
CA VAL A 95 -33.81 14.95 -21.47
C VAL A 95 -35.20 14.32 -21.64
N VAL A 96 -35.29 13.00 -21.55
CA VAL A 96 -36.57 12.28 -21.48
C VAL A 96 -37.18 12.56 -20.10
N GLN A 97 -38.10 13.52 -20.06
CA GLN A 97 -39.02 13.70 -18.93
C GLN A 97 -39.96 12.50 -18.85
N LEU A 98 -39.85 11.72 -17.78
CA LEU A 98 -40.84 10.73 -17.40
C LEU A 98 -42.01 11.45 -16.71
N ASP A 99 -43.10 11.67 -17.47
CA ASP A 99 -44.38 12.12 -16.94
C ASP A 99 -44.93 11.09 -15.93
N ARG A 100 -44.96 11.48 -14.65
CA ARG A 100 -45.64 10.76 -13.58
C ARG A 100 -46.98 11.45 -13.32
N PRO A 101 -48.13 10.76 -13.42
CA PRO A 101 -49.41 11.40 -13.22
C PRO A 101 -49.60 11.76 -11.74
N ALA A 102 -49.97 13.01 -11.51
CA ALA A 102 -50.35 13.53 -10.21
C ALA A 102 -51.68 12.90 -9.76
N ALA A 103 -51.61 11.96 -8.82
CA ALA A 103 -52.74 11.61 -7.98
C ALA A 103 -52.60 12.41 -6.68
N GLN A 104 -53.42 13.45 -6.55
CA GLN A 104 -53.69 14.10 -5.28
C GLN A 104 -54.50 13.12 -4.43
N ASP A 105 -53.88 12.56 -3.40
CA ASP A 105 -54.59 11.88 -2.31
C ASP A 105 -54.38 12.72 -1.05
N GLU A 106 -55.35 13.60 -0.79
CA GLU A 106 -55.48 14.33 0.48
C GLU A 106 -56.02 13.36 1.53
N GLY A 107 -55.12 12.52 2.06
CA GLY A 107 -55.38 11.60 3.16
C GLY A 107 -54.55 11.97 4.37
N GLN A 108 -55.13 12.70 5.32
CA GLN A 108 -54.61 12.86 6.67
C GLN A 108 -54.48 11.48 7.34
N GLY A 109 -53.24 11.06 7.59
CA GLY A 109 -52.88 9.90 8.40
C GLY A 109 -51.40 10.01 8.77
N GLY A 110 -51.11 10.61 9.93
CA GLY A 110 -49.76 10.65 10.46
C GLY A 110 -49.31 9.25 10.86
N ASP A 111 -48.19 8.80 10.30
CA ASP A 111 -47.39 7.68 10.82
C ASP A 111 -45.97 7.79 10.28
N HIS A 112 -45.14 8.53 11.03
CA HIS A 112 -43.71 8.35 11.28
C HIS A 112 -42.86 7.43 10.34
N PRO A 113 -42.69 7.72 9.05
CA PRO A 113 -41.77 6.93 8.21
C PRO A 113 -40.29 7.26 8.53
N ASP A 114 -40.00 8.46 9.02
CA ASP A 114 -38.63 8.89 9.34
C ASP A 114 -38.08 8.21 10.61
N THR A 115 -38.93 7.84 11.57
CA THR A 115 -38.45 7.30 12.86
C THR A 115 -37.82 5.92 12.75
N GLU A 116 -38.27 5.08 11.81
CA GLU A 116 -37.69 3.76 11.61
C GLU A 116 -36.32 3.85 10.93
N LEU A 117 -36.19 4.68 9.90
CA LEU A 117 -34.91 4.94 9.22
C LEU A 117 -33.90 5.63 10.15
N GLU A 118 -34.35 6.58 10.97
CA GLU A 118 -33.53 7.20 12.02
C GLU A 118 -33.04 6.15 13.02
N SER A 119 -33.92 5.25 13.50
CA SER A 119 -33.53 4.17 14.40
C SER A 119 -32.51 3.21 13.77
N VAL A 120 -32.66 2.89 12.47
CA VAL A 120 -31.68 2.07 11.74
C VAL A 120 -30.34 2.78 11.61
N ARG A 121 -30.34 4.08 11.29
CA ARG A 121 -29.12 4.90 11.21
C ARG A 121 -28.41 4.95 12.57
N GLU A 122 -29.14 5.20 13.65
CA GLU A 122 -28.60 5.19 15.02
C GLU A 122 -27.97 3.85 15.38
N ARG A 123 -28.63 2.73 15.01
CA ARG A 123 -28.08 1.38 15.21
C ARG A 123 -26.77 1.17 14.43
N ILE A 124 -26.73 1.54 13.16
CA ILE A 124 -25.53 1.40 12.32
C ILE A 124 -24.37 2.20 12.91
N LEU A 125 -24.62 3.44 13.35
CA LEU A 125 -23.61 4.28 14.00
C LEU A 125 -23.16 3.72 15.36
N ALA A 126 -24.08 3.18 16.16
CA ALA A 126 -23.73 2.52 17.41
C ALA A 126 -22.87 1.27 17.19
N GLU A 127 -23.15 0.49 16.14
CA GLU A 127 -22.35 -0.67 15.75
C GLU A 127 -20.98 -0.27 15.21
N GLU A 128 -20.88 0.82 14.44
CA GLU A 128 -19.62 1.42 13.99
C GLU A 128 -18.74 1.83 15.17
N ASN A 129 -19.29 2.57 16.13
CA ASN A 129 -18.58 2.96 17.35
C ASN A 129 -18.13 1.74 18.16
N ALA A 130 -18.99 0.71 18.29
CA ALA A 130 -18.61 -0.52 18.98
C ALA A 130 -17.53 -1.31 18.23
N ARG A 131 -17.46 -1.23 16.89
CA ARG A 131 -16.36 -1.79 16.08
C ARG A 131 -15.07 -1.03 16.33
N GLU A 132 -15.11 0.29 16.31
CA GLU A 132 -13.95 1.15 16.61
C GLU A 132 -13.34 0.80 17.98
N GLU A 133 -14.16 0.75 19.02
CA GLU A 133 -13.69 0.41 20.39
C GLU A 133 -12.96 -0.94 20.43
N ARG A 134 -13.50 -1.94 19.73
CA ARG A 134 -12.86 -3.27 19.63
C ARG A 134 -11.56 -3.21 18.83
N GLN A 135 -11.55 -2.53 17.68
CA GLN A 135 -10.38 -2.42 16.82
C GLN A 135 -9.22 -1.71 17.55
N VAL A 136 -9.50 -0.61 18.24
CA VAL A 136 -8.51 0.10 19.06
C VAL A 136 -7.97 -0.82 20.15
N ALA A 137 -8.84 -1.54 20.87
CA ALA A 137 -8.41 -2.47 21.92
C ALA A 137 -7.54 -3.63 21.37
N GLU A 138 -7.93 -4.21 20.23
CA GLU A 138 -7.18 -5.28 19.56
C GLU A 138 -5.80 -4.80 19.11
N VAL A 139 -5.73 -3.64 18.45
CA VAL A 139 -4.46 -3.04 18.01
C VAL A 139 -3.58 -2.69 19.21
N CYS A 140 -4.14 -2.11 20.28
CA CYS A 140 -3.38 -1.85 21.49
C CYS A 140 -2.79 -3.13 22.09
N ALA A 141 -3.56 -4.22 22.14
CA ALA A 141 -3.08 -5.50 22.62
C ALA A 141 -1.99 -6.10 21.71
N GLU A 142 -2.14 -6.00 20.39
CA GLU A 142 -1.21 -6.53 19.39
C GLU A 142 0.16 -5.83 19.44
N TYR A 143 0.17 -4.51 19.63
CA TYR A 143 1.40 -3.71 19.65
C TYR A 143 1.89 -3.34 21.06
N GLY A 144 1.26 -3.88 22.12
CA GLY A 144 1.66 -3.65 23.50
C GLY A 144 1.51 -2.20 23.98
N ILE A 145 0.43 -1.53 23.55
CA ILE A 145 0.13 -0.14 23.91
C ILE A 145 -0.76 -0.11 25.15
N GLU A 146 -0.17 0.23 26.29
CA GLU A 146 -0.88 0.32 27.58
C GLU A 146 -1.03 1.77 28.09
N ASN A 147 -0.20 2.68 27.58
CA ASN A 147 -0.20 4.09 28.01
C ASN A 147 -1.45 4.81 27.46
N GLN A 148 -2.20 5.47 28.36
CA GLN A 148 -3.40 6.23 28.01
C GLN A 148 -3.14 7.34 26.98
N GLU A 149 -1.98 7.99 26.99
CA GLU A 149 -1.61 9.00 26.00
C GLU A 149 -1.42 8.38 24.60
N GLN A 150 -0.82 7.19 24.53
CA GLN A 150 -0.65 6.46 23.26
C GLN A 150 -1.98 5.92 22.74
N ILE A 151 -2.86 5.42 23.63
CA ILE A 151 -4.22 5.00 23.27
C ILE A 151 -5.03 6.19 22.73
N ALA A 152 -4.93 7.36 23.37
CA ALA A 152 -5.58 8.57 22.89
C ALA A 152 -5.04 9.01 21.52
N ALA A 153 -3.72 8.96 21.32
CA ALA A 153 -3.11 9.27 20.02
C ALA A 153 -3.53 8.29 18.91
N LEU A 154 -3.68 7.00 19.24
CA LEU A 154 -4.19 5.98 18.31
C LEU A 154 -5.65 6.26 17.91
N ARG A 155 -6.50 6.64 18.86
CA ARG A 155 -7.90 7.02 18.61
C ARG A 155 -8.01 8.27 17.76
N GLU A 156 -7.19 9.28 18.03
CA GLU A 156 -7.14 10.50 17.22
C GLU A 156 -6.76 10.17 15.77
N ALA A 157 -5.73 9.35 15.57
CA ALA A 157 -5.35 8.89 14.24
C ALA A 157 -6.47 8.08 13.56
N HIS A 158 -7.16 7.20 14.29
CA HIS A 158 -8.34 6.48 13.79
C HIS A 158 -9.46 7.44 13.32
N GLY A 159 -9.74 8.50 14.09
CA GLY A 159 -10.68 9.54 13.71
C GLY A 159 -10.29 10.23 12.40
N VAL A 160 -9.02 10.64 12.28
CA VAL A 160 -8.48 11.24 11.04
C VAL A 160 -8.68 10.30 9.85
N PHE A 161 -8.37 9.01 9.98
CA PHE A 161 -8.56 8.04 8.89
C PHE A 161 -10.04 7.88 8.51
N THR A 162 -10.92 7.73 9.51
CA THR A 162 -12.35 7.51 9.31
C THR A 162 -13.05 8.69 8.64
N GLU A 163 -12.67 9.91 9.02
CA GLU A 163 -13.29 11.14 8.48
C GLU A 163 -12.77 11.53 7.09
N THR A 164 -11.55 11.13 6.73
CA THR A 164 -10.86 11.68 5.56
C THR A 164 -10.46 10.61 4.55
N ILE A 165 -9.48 9.77 4.89
CA ILE A 165 -8.86 8.83 3.96
C ILE A 165 -9.82 7.68 3.62
N ALA A 166 -10.56 7.14 4.59
CA ALA A 166 -11.47 6.04 4.36
C ALA A 166 -12.58 6.37 3.35
N PRO A 167 -13.28 7.52 3.43
CA PRO A 167 -14.19 7.96 2.37
C PRO A 167 -13.55 8.01 0.98
N PHE A 168 -12.31 8.50 0.88
CA PHE A 168 -11.56 8.53 -0.38
C PHE A 168 -11.29 7.13 -0.93
N VAL A 169 -10.85 6.19 -0.09
CA VAL A 169 -10.60 4.79 -0.48
C VAL A 169 -11.90 4.11 -0.93
N ILE A 170 -12.99 4.29 -0.19
CA ILE A 170 -14.29 3.66 -0.46
C ILE A 170 -14.88 4.16 -1.77
N GLU A 171 -14.85 5.47 -2.02
CA GLU A 171 -15.30 6.04 -3.29
C GLU A 171 -14.44 5.56 -4.47
N GLY A 172 -13.12 5.47 -4.28
CA GLY A 172 -12.23 4.86 -5.27
C GLY A 172 -12.57 3.40 -5.55
N ALA A 173 -12.79 2.60 -4.50
CA ALA A 173 -13.19 1.20 -4.62
C ALA A 173 -14.53 1.03 -5.34
N HIS A 174 -15.53 1.91 -5.11
CA HIS A 174 -16.78 1.89 -5.87
C HIS A 174 -16.56 2.12 -7.36
N ARG A 175 -15.79 3.16 -7.72
CA ARG A 175 -15.50 3.47 -9.13
C ARG A 175 -14.75 2.33 -9.82
N MET A 176 -13.82 1.71 -9.11
CA MET A 176 -13.10 0.52 -9.57
C MET A 176 -14.04 -0.67 -9.74
N LEU A 177 -14.89 -0.98 -8.77
CA LEU A 177 -15.85 -2.08 -8.86
C LEU A 177 -16.77 -1.94 -10.08
N ASP A 178 -17.23 -0.73 -10.40
CA ASP A 178 -18.06 -0.50 -11.58
C ASP A 178 -17.30 -0.79 -12.89
N SER A 179 -16.03 -0.37 -13.00
CA SER A 179 -15.17 -0.72 -14.14
C SER A 179 -14.89 -2.23 -14.22
N LEU A 180 -14.55 -2.84 -13.08
CA LEU A 180 -14.18 -4.24 -12.98
C LEU A 180 -15.36 -5.17 -13.30
N ARG A 181 -16.58 -4.83 -12.87
CA ARG A 181 -17.80 -5.55 -13.26
C ARG A 181 -18.00 -5.50 -14.78
N SER A 182 -17.85 -4.32 -15.39
CA SER A 182 -17.93 -4.19 -16.86
C SER A 182 -16.87 -5.05 -17.58
N LYS A 183 -15.67 -5.19 -17.01
CA LYS A 183 -14.61 -6.08 -17.53
C LYS A 183 -14.97 -7.56 -17.37
N VAL A 184 -15.43 -7.97 -16.19
CA VAL A 184 -15.86 -9.36 -15.91
C VAL A 184 -17.06 -9.76 -16.77
N GLU A 185 -18.03 -8.87 -16.99
CA GLU A 185 -19.17 -9.14 -17.87
C GLU A 185 -18.73 -9.45 -19.31
N LYS A 186 -17.69 -8.77 -19.80
CA LYS A 186 -17.10 -9.03 -21.13
C LYS A 186 -16.21 -10.27 -21.15
N GLN A 187 -15.54 -10.56 -20.04
CA GLN A 187 -14.59 -11.66 -19.88
C GLN A 187 -14.76 -12.30 -18.50
N PRO A 188 -15.68 -13.29 -18.36
CA PRO A 188 -16.07 -13.86 -17.06
C PRO A 188 -14.92 -14.48 -16.25
N ASP A 189 -13.87 -14.95 -16.93
CA ASP A 189 -12.68 -15.55 -16.30
C ASP A 189 -11.64 -14.51 -15.86
N THR A 190 -11.99 -13.22 -15.84
CA THR A 190 -11.09 -12.15 -15.38
C THR A 190 -10.74 -12.33 -13.91
N VAL A 191 -9.43 -12.27 -13.62
CA VAL A 191 -8.90 -12.29 -12.26
C VAL A 191 -8.42 -10.90 -11.88
N VAL A 192 -8.92 -10.40 -10.76
CA VAL A 192 -8.57 -9.10 -10.20
C VAL A 192 -7.50 -9.30 -9.13
N VAL A 193 -6.31 -8.76 -9.34
CA VAL A 193 -5.17 -8.88 -8.44
C VAL A 193 -5.05 -7.64 -7.59
N ILE A 194 -5.24 -7.80 -6.28
CA ILE A 194 -5.01 -6.76 -5.28
C ILE A 194 -3.55 -6.84 -4.88
N THR A 195 -2.74 -5.88 -5.30
CA THR A 195 -1.34 -5.81 -4.87
C THR A 195 -1.28 -5.41 -3.40
N CYS A 196 -0.59 -6.20 -2.58
CA CYS A 196 -0.39 -5.84 -1.19
C CYS A 196 0.49 -4.59 -1.06
N ARG A 197 0.43 -3.95 0.12
CA ARG A 197 0.94 -2.61 0.44
C ARG A 197 -0.08 -1.53 0.07
N ASP A 198 -0.06 -1.01 -1.14
CA ASP A 198 -0.83 0.19 -1.47
C ASP A 198 -2.26 -0.13 -1.97
N GLY A 199 -2.45 -1.25 -2.66
CA GLY A 199 -3.76 -1.73 -3.14
C GLY A 199 -4.61 -2.45 -2.08
N LEU A 200 -4.01 -2.84 -0.94
CA LEU A 200 -4.69 -3.69 0.05
C LEU A 200 -5.93 -3.01 0.67
N ALA A 201 -5.84 -1.71 0.97
CA ALA A 201 -6.97 -0.96 1.51
C ALA A 201 -8.17 -0.91 0.55
N LEU A 202 -7.92 -0.80 -0.77
CA LEU A 202 -8.95 -0.88 -1.80
C LEU A 202 -9.58 -2.27 -1.81
N GLY A 203 -8.76 -3.32 -1.76
CA GLY A 203 -9.24 -4.70 -1.66
C GLY A 203 -10.13 -4.93 -0.43
N MET A 204 -9.72 -4.43 0.75
CA MET A 204 -10.52 -4.52 1.97
C MET A 204 -11.85 -3.78 1.83
N ALA A 205 -11.86 -2.59 1.23
CA ALA A 205 -13.10 -1.86 0.96
C ALA A 205 -14.01 -2.65 0.01
N MET A 206 -13.46 -3.19 -1.08
CA MET A 206 -14.20 -3.99 -2.06
C MET A 206 -14.84 -5.23 -1.42
N GLU A 207 -14.10 -5.94 -0.55
CA GLU A 207 -14.62 -7.10 0.17
C GLU A 207 -15.87 -6.76 0.99
N LYS A 208 -15.93 -5.56 1.59
CA LYS A 208 -17.10 -5.14 2.38
C LYS A 208 -18.24 -4.62 1.51
N ILE A 209 -17.92 -3.92 0.41
CA ILE A 209 -18.91 -3.34 -0.50
C ILE A 209 -19.61 -4.43 -1.34
N ASP A 210 -18.84 -5.38 -1.89
CA ASP A 210 -19.34 -6.45 -2.74
C ASP A 210 -18.59 -7.77 -2.44
N PRO A 211 -18.99 -8.47 -1.37
CA PRO A 211 -18.31 -9.69 -0.94
C PRO A 211 -18.38 -10.82 -1.97
N GLU A 212 -19.46 -10.89 -2.75
CA GLU A 212 -19.64 -11.93 -3.77
C GLU A 212 -18.70 -11.71 -4.96
N PHE A 213 -18.64 -10.48 -5.49
CA PHE A 213 -17.68 -10.13 -6.54
C PHE A 213 -16.24 -10.36 -6.07
N TYR A 214 -15.91 -9.90 -4.85
CA TYR A 214 -14.59 -10.07 -4.27
C TYR A 214 -14.19 -11.54 -4.19
N LYS A 215 -15.04 -12.39 -3.60
CA LYS A 215 -14.77 -13.82 -3.45
C LYS A 215 -14.60 -14.52 -4.80
N ALA A 216 -15.43 -14.17 -5.79
CA ALA A 216 -15.37 -14.78 -7.12
C ALA A 216 -14.09 -14.38 -7.87
N HIS A 217 -13.78 -13.08 -7.94
CA HIS A 217 -12.82 -12.54 -8.91
C HIS A 217 -11.52 -12.00 -8.29
N CYS A 218 -11.51 -11.60 -7.02
CA CYS A 218 -10.37 -10.92 -6.41
C CYS A 218 -9.37 -11.91 -5.77
N ARG A 219 -8.08 -11.67 -5.96
CA ARG A 219 -6.97 -12.40 -5.33
C ARG A 219 -5.99 -11.40 -4.72
N VAL A 220 -5.71 -11.55 -3.43
CA VAL A 220 -4.69 -10.76 -2.75
C VAL A 220 -3.32 -11.37 -3.06
N VAL A 221 -2.44 -10.60 -3.70
CA VAL A 221 -1.11 -11.07 -4.07
C VAL A 221 -0.04 -10.15 -3.51
N ARG A 222 0.87 -10.78 -2.78
CA ARG A 222 2.05 -10.17 -2.19
C ARG A 222 3.12 -9.92 -3.27
N LEU A 223 3.00 -8.83 -4.01
CA LEU A 223 3.99 -8.38 -5.00
C LEU A 223 4.51 -7.01 -4.62
N SER A 224 5.79 -6.78 -4.89
CA SER A 224 6.38 -5.44 -4.86
C SER A 224 7.14 -5.20 -6.15
N ARG A 225 7.42 -3.92 -6.46
CA ARG A 225 8.30 -3.56 -7.58
C ARG A 225 9.65 -4.25 -7.47
N LYS A 226 10.20 -4.38 -6.26
CA LYS A 226 11.45 -5.12 -6.00
C LYS A 226 11.34 -6.60 -6.36
N CYS A 227 10.24 -7.26 -5.97
CA CYS A 227 10.03 -8.67 -6.33
C CYS A 227 9.99 -8.88 -7.84
N MET A 228 9.26 -8.02 -8.55
CA MET A 228 9.10 -8.13 -10.00
C MET A 228 10.39 -7.79 -10.75
N GLU A 229 11.20 -6.86 -10.24
CA GLU A 229 12.53 -6.61 -10.82
C GLU A 229 13.47 -7.81 -10.62
N ASN A 230 13.43 -8.50 -9.46
CA ASN A 230 14.17 -9.76 -9.28
C ASN A 230 13.77 -10.80 -10.34
N VAL A 231 12.48 -10.89 -10.67
CA VAL A 231 11.97 -11.81 -11.71
C VAL A 231 12.58 -11.48 -13.08
N VAL A 232 12.55 -10.20 -13.47
CA VAL A 232 13.10 -9.78 -14.77
C VAL A 232 14.61 -10.04 -14.84
N GLN A 233 15.37 -9.71 -13.80
CA GLN A 233 16.81 -9.99 -13.77
C GLN A 233 17.13 -11.50 -13.78
N ASP A 234 16.34 -12.32 -13.10
CA ASP A 234 16.48 -13.78 -13.16
C ASP A 234 16.29 -14.30 -14.59
N MET A 235 15.27 -13.79 -15.29
CA MET A 235 15.01 -14.14 -16.68
C MET A 235 16.13 -13.67 -17.61
N GLU A 236 16.65 -12.46 -17.44
CA GLU A 236 17.83 -11.97 -18.18
C GLU A 236 19.02 -12.93 -17.99
N ASN A 237 19.31 -13.31 -16.74
CA ASN A 237 20.43 -14.17 -16.38
C ASN A 237 20.29 -15.60 -16.91
N VAL A 238 19.09 -16.18 -16.86
CA VAL A 238 18.84 -17.59 -17.23
C VAL A 238 18.64 -17.76 -18.74
N THR A 239 18.00 -16.80 -19.40
CA THR A 239 17.59 -16.96 -20.81
C THR A 239 18.44 -16.14 -21.78
N GLY A 240 19.17 -15.14 -21.30
CA GLY A 240 19.86 -14.15 -22.14
C GLY A 240 18.92 -13.17 -22.85
N GLN A 241 17.61 -13.22 -22.58
CA GLN A 241 16.65 -12.24 -23.07
C GLN A 241 16.96 -10.85 -22.51
N LYS A 242 16.67 -9.82 -23.30
CA LYS A 242 16.67 -8.42 -22.86
C LYS A 242 15.26 -7.87 -22.82
N PHE A 243 15.05 -6.86 -21.98
CA PHE A 243 13.77 -6.19 -21.78
C PHE A 243 13.95 -4.68 -21.93
N ASP A 244 14.50 -4.27 -23.08
CA ASP A 244 14.87 -2.88 -23.36
C ASP A 244 13.64 -1.95 -23.38
N ASP A 245 12.48 -2.50 -23.74
CA ASP A 245 11.17 -1.84 -23.84
C ASP A 245 10.57 -1.40 -22.49
N ILE A 246 11.04 -1.95 -21.37
CA ILE A 246 10.61 -1.58 -20.01
C ILE A 246 11.74 -0.93 -19.19
N GLU A 247 12.92 -0.69 -19.77
CA GLU A 247 14.12 -0.31 -18.99
C GLU A 247 13.92 0.95 -18.16
N GLU A 248 13.22 1.96 -18.69
CA GLU A 248 12.94 3.21 -17.95
C GLU A 248 11.94 3.04 -16.79
N MET A 249 11.22 1.93 -16.75
CA MET A 249 10.35 1.59 -15.61
C MET A 249 11.07 0.81 -14.51
N ARG A 250 12.26 0.30 -14.81
CA ARG A 250 13.02 -0.54 -13.91
C ARG A 250 13.83 0.30 -12.95
N ASP A 251 14.05 -0.26 -11.77
CA ASP A 251 14.96 0.31 -10.77
C ASP A 251 15.84 -0.81 -10.24
N ARG A 252 16.94 -1.02 -10.96
CA ARG A 252 17.94 -2.05 -10.65
C ARG A 252 18.66 -1.79 -9.32
N SER A 253 18.65 -0.54 -8.83
CA SER A 253 19.41 -0.13 -7.64
C SER A 253 18.83 -0.67 -6.33
N MET A 254 17.56 -1.07 -6.32
CA MET A 254 16.86 -1.54 -5.12
C MET A 254 17.05 -3.04 -4.84
N ILE A 255 17.79 -3.73 -5.69
CA ILE A 255 17.84 -5.19 -5.74
C ILE A 255 18.95 -5.75 -4.88
N ASP A 256 18.61 -6.79 -4.12
CA ASP A 256 19.58 -7.63 -3.46
C ASP A 256 19.95 -8.76 -4.43
N PRO A 257 21.21 -8.84 -4.91
CA PRO A 257 21.63 -9.86 -5.86
C PRO A 257 21.36 -11.29 -5.40
N GLU A 258 21.32 -11.55 -4.09
CA GLU A 258 21.04 -12.88 -3.54
C GLU A 258 19.58 -13.30 -3.77
N GLN A 259 18.67 -12.35 -3.97
CA GLN A 259 17.25 -12.61 -4.22
C GLN A 259 16.93 -12.91 -5.68
N VAL A 260 17.86 -12.63 -6.61
CA VAL A 260 17.63 -12.76 -8.06
C VAL A 260 17.55 -14.23 -8.51
N PRO A 261 18.54 -15.10 -8.24
CA PRO A 261 18.53 -16.45 -8.79
C PRO A 261 17.26 -17.23 -8.43
N GLY A 262 16.51 -17.70 -9.42
CA GLY A 262 15.27 -18.46 -9.27
C GLY A 262 14.02 -17.63 -8.92
N ALA A 263 14.11 -16.30 -8.89
CA ALA A 263 12.99 -15.41 -8.54
C ALA A 263 11.78 -15.60 -9.46
N ALA A 264 12.00 -15.84 -10.76
CA ALA A 264 10.92 -16.04 -11.72
C ALA A 264 10.05 -17.24 -11.35
N LEU A 265 10.67 -18.37 -11.04
CA LEU A 265 9.97 -19.59 -10.66
C LEU A 265 9.22 -19.45 -9.33
N ARG A 266 9.86 -18.86 -8.31
CA ARG A 266 9.25 -18.67 -6.98
C ARG A 266 8.05 -17.72 -7.03
N THR A 267 8.17 -16.61 -7.76
CA THR A 267 7.06 -15.65 -7.93
C THR A 267 5.94 -16.21 -8.80
N GLN A 268 6.26 -17.00 -9.84
CA GLN A 268 5.24 -17.72 -10.61
C GLN A 268 4.46 -18.70 -9.73
N ARG A 269 5.16 -19.47 -8.87
CA ARG A 269 4.51 -20.38 -7.91
C ARG A 269 3.57 -19.63 -6.97
N HIS A 270 4.01 -18.52 -6.41
CA HIS A 270 3.18 -17.66 -5.56
C HIS A 270 1.89 -17.22 -6.26
N MET A 271 2.01 -16.69 -7.48
CA MET A 271 0.86 -16.21 -8.23
C MET A 271 -0.12 -17.34 -8.58
N LEU A 272 0.39 -18.50 -9.02
CA LEU A 272 -0.45 -19.66 -9.30
C LEU A 272 -1.14 -20.19 -8.03
N ALA A 273 -0.42 -20.28 -6.91
CA ALA A 273 -0.97 -20.69 -5.61
C ALA A 273 -2.02 -19.70 -5.10
N SER A 274 -1.86 -18.41 -5.43
CA SER A 274 -2.84 -17.35 -5.15
C SER A 274 -4.01 -17.34 -6.16
N GLY A 275 -4.08 -18.28 -7.09
CA GLY A 275 -5.16 -18.38 -8.07
C GLY A 275 -5.06 -17.40 -9.24
N VAL A 276 -3.88 -16.87 -9.53
CA VAL A 276 -3.60 -15.96 -10.65
C VAL A 276 -2.97 -16.73 -11.81
N PRO A 277 -3.68 -16.90 -12.94
CA PRO A 277 -3.29 -17.83 -14.01
C PRO A 277 -2.26 -17.23 -14.99
N VAL A 278 -1.14 -16.69 -14.51
CA VAL A 278 -0.15 -15.97 -15.35
C VAL A 278 0.49 -16.78 -16.47
N THR A 279 0.50 -18.11 -16.36
CA THR A 279 1.04 -18.99 -17.42
C THR A 279 0.00 -19.38 -18.46
N THR A 280 -1.26 -19.00 -18.28
CA THR A 280 -2.38 -19.40 -19.13
C THR A 280 -2.54 -18.41 -20.29
N PRO A 281 -2.38 -18.83 -21.55
CA PRO A 281 -2.56 -17.94 -22.70
C PRO A 281 -3.93 -17.29 -22.75
N GLY A 282 -3.97 -15.97 -22.94
CA GLY A 282 -5.19 -15.18 -23.04
C GLY A 282 -5.95 -14.98 -21.74
N ALA A 283 -5.42 -15.43 -20.59
CA ALA A 283 -6.02 -15.11 -19.29
C ALA A 283 -6.01 -13.59 -19.06
N ASN A 284 -7.10 -13.06 -18.51
CA ASN A 284 -7.25 -11.61 -18.30
C ASN A 284 -7.02 -11.30 -16.83
N ILE A 285 -5.99 -10.49 -16.57
CA ILE A 285 -5.53 -10.16 -15.22
C ILE A 285 -5.56 -8.65 -15.06
N VAL A 286 -6.27 -8.16 -14.04
CA VAL A 286 -6.40 -6.74 -13.74
C VAL A 286 -5.74 -6.44 -12.41
N PHE A 287 -4.66 -5.65 -12.39
CA PHE A 287 -4.05 -5.21 -11.14
C PHE A 287 -4.81 -4.02 -10.55
N ILE A 288 -5.00 -3.99 -9.23
CA ILE A 288 -5.47 -2.83 -8.49
C ILE A 288 -4.31 -2.28 -7.68
N ASP A 289 -4.10 -0.97 -7.78
CA ASP A 289 -3.06 -0.25 -7.05
C ASP A 289 -3.52 1.22 -6.84
N SER A 290 -2.76 2.01 -6.10
CA SER A 290 -2.99 3.45 -5.92
C SER A 290 -1.99 4.33 -6.66
N GLY A 291 -0.86 3.76 -7.09
CA GLY A 291 0.27 4.49 -7.67
C GLY A 291 0.09 4.89 -9.14
N VAL A 292 1.01 5.70 -9.66
CA VAL A 292 0.81 6.42 -10.93
C VAL A 292 1.38 5.77 -12.21
N ARG A 293 2.36 4.84 -12.13
CA ARG A 293 3.11 4.37 -13.32
C ARG A 293 2.77 2.95 -13.81
N GLY A 294 2.18 2.10 -12.96
CA GLY A 294 1.89 0.70 -13.32
C GLY A 294 3.11 -0.21 -13.54
N THR A 295 4.24 0.06 -12.90
CA THR A 295 5.47 -0.74 -13.03
C THR A 295 5.24 -2.24 -12.81
N ILE A 296 4.46 -2.65 -11.80
CA ILE A 296 4.21 -4.09 -11.54
C ILE A 296 3.53 -4.76 -12.73
N GLN A 297 2.57 -4.08 -13.37
CA GLN A 297 1.91 -4.58 -14.57
C GLN A 297 2.94 -4.82 -15.68
N GLU A 298 3.79 -3.84 -15.97
CA GLU A 298 4.74 -3.92 -17.09
C GLU A 298 5.80 -5.01 -16.88
N LEU A 299 6.34 -5.11 -15.66
CA LEU A 299 7.26 -6.19 -15.33
C LEU A 299 6.58 -7.57 -15.42
N ALA A 300 5.29 -7.68 -15.07
CA ALA A 300 4.54 -8.92 -15.19
C ALA A 300 4.24 -9.29 -16.65
N THR A 301 3.88 -8.31 -17.49
CA THR A 301 3.69 -8.49 -18.94
C THR A 301 4.96 -9.00 -19.59
N ALA A 302 6.12 -8.42 -19.24
CA ALA A 302 7.41 -8.86 -19.75
C ALA A 302 7.78 -10.29 -19.29
N ALA A 303 7.55 -10.60 -18.00
CA ALA A 303 7.88 -11.90 -17.43
C ALA A 303 6.98 -13.03 -17.96
N TRP A 304 5.68 -12.76 -18.14
CA TRP A 304 4.68 -13.76 -18.52
C TRP A 304 3.76 -13.24 -19.64
N PRO A 305 4.27 -13.03 -20.87
CA PRO A 305 3.57 -12.32 -21.95
C PRO A 305 2.38 -13.07 -22.56
N LYS A 306 2.06 -14.27 -22.05
CA LYS A 306 0.95 -15.08 -22.55
C LYS A 306 -0.40 -14.62 -22.00
N ALA A 307 -0.43 -13.96 -20.84
CA ALA A 307 -1.64 -13.38 -20.27
C ALA A 307 -1.83 -11.92 -20.74
N ASN A 308 -3.07 -11.44 -20.69
CA ASN A 308 -3.42 -10.06 -20.93
C ASN A 308 -3.48 -9.31 -19.60
N TYR A 309 -2.70 -8.23 -19.49
CA TYR A 309 -2.65 -7.42 -18.28
C TYR A 309 -3.29 -6.05 -18.50
N SER A 310 -4.02 -5.59 -17.49
CA SER A 310 -4.48 -4.21 -17.37
C SER A 310 -4.43 -3.78 -15.90
N SER A 311 -4.62 -2.49 -15.61
CA SER A 311 -4.60 -1.99 -14.24
C SER A 311 -5.66 -0.91 -13.98
N GLU A 312 -6.17 -0.90 -12.77
CA GLU A 312 -7.04 0.13 -12.21
C GLU A 312 -6.28 0.84 -11.07
N PHE A 313 -6.16 2.16 -11.17
CA PHE A 313 -5.48 3.00 -10.20
C PHE A 313 -6.42 4.03 -9.58
N LEU A 314 -6.15 4.43 -8.34
CA LEU A 314 -6.77 5.65 -7.81
C LEU A 314 -6.38 6.85 -8.67
N ASN A 315 -5.09 7.00 -8.92
CA ASN A 315 -4.51 8.07 -9.72
C ASN A 315 -3.54 7.49 -10.74
N TYR A 316 -3.72 7.79 -12.01
CA TYR A 316 -2.85 7.35 -13.09
C TYR A 316 -2.29 8.55 -13.85
N VAL A 317 -0.97 8.56 -14.04
CA VAL A 317 -0.27 9.51 -14.90
C VAL A 317 0.59 8.71 -15.86
N GLU A 318 0.23 8.77 -17.15
CA GLU A 318 0.89 8.04 -18.21
C GLU A 318 2.38 8.37 -18.27
N PHE A 319 3.18 7.32 -18.27
CA PHE A 319 4.60 7.43 -18.48
C PHE A 319 4.88 7.54 -20.00
N ALA A 320 5.74 8.48 -20.39
CA ALA A 320 5.97 8.79 -21.80
C ALA A 320 6.35 7.56 -22.64
N ASN A 321 7.19 6.69 -22.05
CA ASN A 321 7.70 5.47 -22.65
C ASN A 321 7.02 4.20 -22.11
N ASP A 322 5.74 4.29 -21.74
CA ASP A 322 4.93 3.12 -21.42
C ASP A 322 4.75 2.22 -22.66
N PRO A 323 5.22 0.96 -22.66
CA PRO A 323 5.09 0.08 -23.82
C PRO A 323 3.65 -0.40 -24.05
N HIS A 324 2.77 -0.31 -23.04
CA HIS A 324 1.38 -0.76 -23.12
C HIS A 324 0.40 0.37 -22.76
N LYS A 325 0.47 1.49 -23.48
CA LYS A 325 -0.48 2.62 -23.36
C LYS A 325 -1.94 2.17 -23.52
N GLY A 326 -2.84 2.81 -22.79
CA GLY A 326 -4.28 2.51 -22.82
C GLY A 326 -4.70 1.25 -22.04
N THR A 327 -3.77 0.50 -21.44
CA THR A 327 -4.10 -0.67 -20.58
C THR A 327 -4.37 -0.30 -19.12
N LYS A 328 -4.22 0.98 -18.77
CA LYS A 328 -4.28 1.50 -17.40
C LYS A 328 -5.40 2.51 -17.29
N THR A 329 -6.13 2.50 -16.18
CA THR A 329 -7.21 3.45 -15.93
C THR A 329 -7.05 4.07 -14.54
N GLY A 330 -7.32 5.37 -14.44
CA GLY A 330 -7.29 6.14 -13.20
C GLY A 330 -8.70 6.60 -12.86
N HIS A 331 -9.11 6.48 -11.60
CA HIS A 331 -10.51 6.69 -11.18
C HIS A 331 -10.80 8.05 -10.55
N PHE A 332 -9.81 8.65 -9.91
CA PHE A 332 -9.86 10.05 -9.47
C PHE A 332 -9.10 10.92 -10.47
N LEU A 333 -7.82 10.61 -10.68
CA LEU A 333 -6.98 11.26 -11.67
C LEU A 333 -6.60 10.27 -12.77
N HIS A 334 -6.74 10.66 -14.02
CA HIS A 334 -6.22 9.96 -15.18
C HIS A 334 -5.63 10.98 -16.14
N MET A 335 -4.31 10.94 -16.32
CA MET A 335 -3.60 11.82 -17.23
C MET A 335 -2.86 10.98 -18.26
N SER A 336 -3.36 10.93 -19.48
CA SER A 336 -2.72 10.26 -20.61
C SER A 336 -2.84 11.10 -21.87
N SER A 337 -2.14 10.67 -22.92
CA SER A 337 -2.23 11.31 -24.23
C SER A 337 -3.62 11.22 -24.88
N ASP A 338 -4.40 10.19 -24.53
CA ASP A 338 -5.74 9.94 -25.09
C ASP A 338 -6.88 10.42 -24.17
N ARG A 339 -6.63 10.59 -22.87
CA ARG A 339 -7.66 10.95 -21.89
C ARG A 339 -7.10 11.78 -20.75
N VAL A 340 -7.82 12.84 -20.40
CA VAL A 340 -7.58 13.62 -19.18
C VAL A 340 -8.85 13.64 -18.34
N HIS A 341 -8.74 13.19 -17.10
CA HIS A 341 -9.82 13.19 -16.11
C HIS A 341 -9.27 13.56 -14.72
N PRO A 342 -9.88 14.53 -14.01
CA PRO A 342 -10.86 15.48 -14.53
C PRO A 342 -10.27 16.33 -15.66
N SER A 343 -11.10 16.76 -16.61
CA SER A 343 -10.67 17.62 -17.72
C SER A 343 -10.52 19.09 -17.32
N ASP A 344 -11.23 19.49 -16.26
CA ASP A 344 -11.14 20.84 -15.68
C ASP A 344 -9.80 20.99 -14.95
N LEU A 345 -9.01 22.00 -15.34
CA LEU A 345 -7.68 22.24 -14.78
C LEU A 345 -7.73 22.72 -13.33
N ASP A 346 -8.85 23.33 -12.91
CA ASP A 346 -9.06 23.85 -11.56
C ASP A 346 -9.68 22.81 -10.61
N ASP A 347 -9.93 21.58 -11.10
CA ASP A 347 -10.48 20.53 -10.25
C ASP A 347 -9.49 20.17 -9.11
N PRO A 348 -9.93 20.21 -7.84
CA PRO A 348 -9.08 19.93 -6.70
C PRO A 348 -8.37 18.58 -6.75
N VAL A 349 -8.93 17.56 -7.40
CA VAL A 349 -8.34 16.22 -7.55
C VAL A 349 -7.01 16.27 -8.30
N ARG A 350 -6.76 17.30 -9.12
CA ARG A 350 -5.48 17.46 -9.83
C ARG A 350 -4.28 17.67 -8.93
N ILE A 351 -4.48 17.90 -7.61
CA ILE A 351 -3.40 17.84 -6.63
C ILE A 351 -2.63 16.52 -6.70
N PHE A 352 -3.27 15.42 -7.11
CA PHE A 352 -2.62 14.10 -7.20
C PHE A 352 -1.70 13.94 -8.43
N ASP A 353 -1.59 14.95 -9.31
CA ASP A 353 -0.49 15.03 -10.29
C ASP A 353 0.85 15.30 -9.56
N ASN A 354 0.78 15.92 -8.37
CA ASN A 354 1.92 16.04 -7.49
C ASN A 354 2.21 14.69 -6.79
N LYS A 355 3.41 14.14 -7.03
CA LYS A 355 3.88 12.89 -6.42
C LYS A 355 3.79 12.91 -4.88
N LEU A 356 4.01 14.05 -4.25
CA LEU A 356 3.94 14.19 -2.79
C LEU A 356 2.50 14.01 -2.27
N ALA A 357 1.49 14.45 -3.02
CA ALA A 357 0.09 14.23 -2.67
C ALA A 357 -0.29 12.75 -2.74
N GLY A 358 0.15 12.04 -3.79
CA GLY A 358 -0.05 10.59 -3.92
C GLY A 358 0.59 9.81 -2.78
N ARG A 359 1.78 10.22 -2.33
CA ARG A 359 2.48 9.59 -1.19
C ARG A 359 1.72 9.67 0.12
N VAL A 360 0.84 10.67 0.32
CA VAL A 360 0.04 10.73 1.54
C VAL A 360 -0.82 9.47 1.66
N TYR A 361 -1.47 9.05 0.58
CA TYR A 361 -2.18 7.78 0.57
C TYR A 361 -1.21 6.60 0.74
N GLU A 362 -0.17 6.52 -0.09
CA GLU A 362 0.74 5.35 -0.11
C GLU A 362 1.36 5.09 1.28
N GLU A 363 1.83 6.13 1.97
CA GLU A 363 2.55 5.99 3.23
C GLU A 363 1.63 5.95 4.46
N LEU A 364 0.38 6.41 4.36
CA LEU A 364 -0.58 6.25 5.45
C LEU A 364 -1.37 4.94 5.34
N MET A 365 -1.51 4.36 4.14
CA MET A 365 -2.35 3.18 3.90
C MET A 365 -1.59 1.88 3.65
N HIS A 366 -0.25 1.88 3.60
CA HIS A 366 0.53 0.67 3.36
C HIS A 366 0.37 -0.45 4.41
N GLY A 367 -0.11 -0.11 5.61
CA GLY A 367 -0.38 -1.05 6.69
C GLY A 367 0.87 -1.53 7.42
N ALA A 368 0.68 -2.22 8.54
CA ALA A 368 1.78 -2.70 9.38
C ALA A 368 2.55 -3.90 8.80
N THR A 369 2.03 -4.57 7.77
CA THR A 369 2.72 -5.70 7.17
C THR A 369 3.81 -5.23 6.22
N ALA A 370 5.01 -5.78 6.37
CA ALA A 370 6.13 -5.36 5.56
C ALA A 370 5.96 -5.60 4.06
N SER A 371 6.67 -4.78 3.29
CA SER A 371 6.82 -5.01 1.86
C SER A 371 7.47 -6.37 1.60
N THR A 372 6.90 -7.13 0.68
CA THR A 372 7.47 -8.40 0.22
C THR A 372 8.77 -8.12 -0.54
N ILE A 373 9.86 -8.75 -0.12
CA ILE A 373 11.19 -8.62 -0.76
C ILE A 373 11.48 -9.75 -1.75
N GLY A 374 10.72 -10.84 -1.67
CA GLY A 374 10.81 -11.99 -2.57
C GLY A 374 9.83 -13.10 -2.16
N HIS A 375 10.05 -14.28 -2.72
CA HIS A 375 9.31 -15.49 -2.38
C HIS A 375 10.29 -16.62 -2.06
N ASP A 376 9.93 -17.51 -1.13
CA ASP A 376 10.69 -18.71 -0.81
C ASP A 376 10.52 -19.80 -1.89
N GLU A 377 11.22 -20.93 -1.75
CA GLU A 377 11.18 -22.01 -2.75
C GLU A 377 9.77 -22.56 -2.99
N ASN A 378 8.87 -22.46 -2.02
CA ASN A 378 7.48 -22.90 -2.12
C ASN A 378 6.56 -21.81 -2.71
N GLY A 379 7.08 -20.59 -2.94
CA GLY A 379 6.30 -19.44 -3.37
C GLY A 379 5.66 -18.68 -2.21
N ASN A 380 6.03 -18.95 -0.94
CA ASN A 380 5.52 -18.14 0.16
C ASN A 380 6.20 -16.77 0.17
N PRO A 381 5.49 -15.67 0.46
CA PRO A 381 6.07 -14.35 0.53
C PRO A 381 7.13 -14.25 1.64
N VAL A 382 8.28 -13.69 1.28
CA VAL A 382 9.33 -13.31 2.24
C VAL A 382 9.23 -11.82 2.50
N TYR A 383 9.15 -11.47 3.77
CA TYR A 383 8.93 -10.11 4.23
C TYR A 383 10.25 -9.45 4.62
N GLY A 384 10.43 -8.18 4.24
CA GLY A 384 11.46 -7.34 4.85
C GLY A 384 11.07 -6.95 6.27
N THR A 385 11.99 -6.31 6.99
CA THR A 385 11.61 -5.57 8.20
C THR A 385 10.95 -4.27 7.76
N GLU A 386 9.66 -4.09 8.04
CA GLU A 386 9.07 -2.75 7.96
C GLU A 386 9.58 -1.96 9.16
N SER A 387 10.28 -0.87 8.90
CA SER A 387 10.47 0.16 9.91
C SER A 387 9.40 1.20 9.67
N SER A 388 8.75 1.68 10.74
CA SER A 388 8.09 2.97 10.65
C SER A 388 9.12 3.94 10.08
N SER A 389 8.78 4.68 9.03
CA SER A 389 9.67 5.51 8.19
C SER A 389 10.37 6.66 8.95
N ALA A 390 10.40 6.61 10.28
CA ALA A 390 10.89 7.63 11.16
C ALA A 390 12.31 8.08 10.80
N ASP A 391 13.18 7.21 10.28
CA ASP A 391 14.54 7.54 9.85
C ASP A 391 14.62 8.41 8.57
N GLN A 392 13.54 8.41 7.79
CA GLN A 392 13.39 9.14 6.53
C GLN A 392 12.43 10.35 6.64
N VAL A 393 11.89 10.58 7.84
CA VAL A 393 11.12 11.78 8.20
C VAL A 393 12.01 12.69 9.05
N ALA A 394 11.96 14.00 8.81
CA ALA A 394 12.75 14.93 9.62
C ALA A 394 12.31 14.81 11.10
N PRO A 395 13.22 14.58 12.07
CA PRO A 395 12.84 14.36 13.47
C PRO A 395 11.93 15.45 14.05
N TYR A 396 12.08 16.69 13.60
CA TYR A 396 11.27 17.83 14.05
C TYR A 396 9.87 17.90 13.46
N ALA A 397 9.64 17.24 12.34
CA ALA A 397 8.31 17.12 11.76
C ALA A 397 7.49 16.05 12.49
N ILE A 398 8.15 15.10 13.16
CA ILE A 398 7.48 14.05 13.94
C ILE A 398 6.86 14.70 15.19
N SER A 399 5.53 14.61 15.28
CA SER A 399 4.80 15.02 16.47
C SER A 399 5.24 14.14 17.65
N ALA A 400 5.46 14.74 18.82
CA ALA A 400 5.96 14.04 20.02
C ALA A 400 5.12 12.80 20.38
N LYS A 401 3.81 12.85 20.14
CA LYS A 401 2.89 11.72 20.40
C LYS A 401 3.05 10.55 19.43
N TYR A 402 3.78 10.70 18.33
CA TYR A 402 4.02 9.67 17.30
C TYR A 402 5.51 9.26 17.21
N GLU A 403 6.32 9.55 18.23
CA GLU A 403 7.73 9.14 18.29
C GLU A 403 7.91 7.64 18.54
N ASP A 404 6.99 7.03 19.30
CA ASP A 404 7.08 5.63 19.70
C ASP A 404 6.89 4.67 18.50
N SER A 405 7.81 3.73 18.34
CA SER A 405 7.82 2.82 17.18
C SER A 405 6.64 1.85 17.17
N ASN A 406 6.20 1.35 18.32
CA ASN A 406 5.06 0.43 18.40
C ASN A 406 3.76 1.17 18.09
N LEU A 407 3.59 2.38 18.62
CA LEU A 407 2.44 3.23 18.29
C LEU A 407 2.39 3.56 16.79
N ARG A 408 3.54 3.80 16.14
CA ARG A 408 3.56 4.04 14.69
C ARG A 408 3.09 2.83 13.90
N MET A 409 3.53 1.62 14.27
CA MET A 409 3.05 0.38 13.63
C MET A 409 1.54 0.17 13.89
N ALA A 410 1.07 0.43 15.11
CA ALA A 410 -0.34 0.40 15.45
C ALA A 410 -1.19 1.39 14.64
N ILE A 411 -0.68 2.60 14.40
CA ILE A 411 -1.35 3.60 13.56
C ILE A 411 -1.45 3.13 12.11
N MET A 412 -0.44 2.44 11.60
CA MET A 412 -0.49 1.87 10.25
C MET A 412 -1.51 0.73 10.14
N ASP A 413 -1.65 -0.12 11.16
CA ASP A 413 -2.70 -1.16 11.20
C ASP A 413 -4.10 -0.56 11.34
N ILE A 414 -4.30 0.35 12.31
CA ILE A 414 -5.62 0.95 12.56
C ILE A 414 -6.14 1.72 11.33
N ALA A 415 -5.27 2.26 10.48
CA ALA A 415 -5.64 2.89 9.21
C ALA A 415 -6.42 1.94 8.29
N GLN A 416 -5.93 0.72 8.11
CA GLN A 416 -6.59 -0.30 7.27
C GLN A 416 -7.89 -0.80 7.91
N ARG A 417 -7.89 -0.94 9.24
CA ARG A 417 -9.09 -1.30 10.01
C ARG A 417 -10.19 -0.23 9.93
N ALA A 418 -9.83 1.05 9.92
CA ALA A 418 -10.74 2.17 9.74
C ALA A 418 -11.42 2.11 8.35
N VAL A 419 -10.65 1.87 7.28
CA VAL A 419 -11.21 1.68 5.92
C VAL A 419 -12.19 0.52 5.89
N SER A 420 -11.81 -0.64 6.44
CA SER A 420 -12.66 -1.83 6.48
C SER A 420 -13.95 -1.59 7.27
N SER A 421 -13.85 -0.95 8.44
CA SER A 421 -15.01 -0.61 9.27
C SER A 421 -15.96 0.35 8.54
N ARG A 422 -15.42 1.42 7.95
CA ARG A 422 -16.21 2.43 7.24
C ARG A 422 -16.84 1.87 5.96
N ALA A 423 -16.15 1.00 5.23
CA ALA A 423 -16.69 0.32 4.05
C ALA A 423 -17.86 -0.61 4.42
N ARG A 424 -17.78 -1.27 5.57
CA ARG A 424 -18.89 -2.06 6.12
C ARG A 424 -20.08 -1.18 6.51
N THR A 425 -19.85 -0.05 7.18
CA THR A 425 -20.90 0.94 7.49
C THR A 425 -21.61 1.42 6.22
N ALA A 426 -20.86 1.69 5.16
CA ALA A 426 -21.40 2.06 3.85
C ALA A 426 -22.29 0.94 3.25
N ALA A 427 -21.82 -0.31 3.27
CA ALA A 427 -22.60 -1.45 2.80
C ALA A 427 -23.89 -1.69 3.62
N GLU A 428 -23.80 -1.56 4.95
CA GLU A 428 -24.95 -1.66 5.87
C GLU A 428 -25.98 -0.55 5.58
N SER A 429 -25.51 0.67 5.28
CA SER A 429 -26.36 1.81 4.90
C SER A 429 -27.09 1.55 3.58
N VAL A 430 -26.40 1.03 2.55
CA VAL A 430 -27.02 0.64 1.27
C VAL A 430 -28.10 -0.42 1.48
N ALA A 431 -27.81 -1.46 2.26
CA ALA A 431 -28.76 -2.53 2.54
C ALA A 431 -30.01 -2.02 3.29
N ALA A 432 -29.87 -0.95 4.08
CA ALA A 432 -30.96 -0.27 4.76
C ALA A 432 -31.69 0.79 3.90
N GLY A 433 -31.28 1.02 2.65
CA GLY A 433 -31.85 2.07 1.80
C GLY A 433 -31.45 3.50 2.22
N ILE A 434 -30.38 3.65 3.01
CA ILE A 434 -29.85 4.94 3.45
C ILE A 434 -28.84 5.43 2.41
N ASP A 435 -29.03 6.66 1.93
CA ASP A 435 -28.04 7.30 1.07
C ASP A 435 -26.80 7.73 1.88
N TYR A 436 -25.66 7.11 1.55
CA TYR A 436 -24.34 7.33 2.15
C TYR A 436 -23.40 8.06 1.18
N ARG A 437 -23.82 8.34 -0.06
CA ARG A 437 -22.97 8.91 -1.11
C ARG A 437 -22.61 10.36 -0.82
N GLU A 438 -23.52 11.11 -0.21
CA GLU A 438 -23.25 12.48 0.19
C GLU A 438 -22.15 12.55 1.26
N ASP A 439 -22.22 11.69 2.29
CA ASP A 439 -21.20 11.60 3.34
C ASP A 439 -19.84 11.22 2.75
N LEU A 440 -19.80 10.24 1.83
CA LEU A 440 -18.57 9.88 1.12
C LEU A 440 -18.01 11.05 0.31
N ARG A 441 -18.85 11.77 -0.44
CA ARG A 441 -18.44 12.93 -1.23
C ARG A 441 -17.87 14.04 -0.35
N GLN A 442 -18.47 14.28 0.81
CA GLN A 442 -17.94 15.25 1.78
C GLN A 442 -16.58 14.82 2.33
N GLY A 443 -16.42 13.55 2.69
CA GLY A 443 -15.14 12.99 3.16
C GLY A 443 -14.04 13.03 2.10
N VAL A 444 -14.35 12.68 0.86
CA VAL A 444 -13.44 12.80 -0.30
C VAL A 444 -12.96 14.24 -0.46
N ASN A 445 -13.89 15.21 -0.45
CA ASN A 445 -13.56 16.62 -0.58
C ASN A 445 -12.74 17.14 0.61
N ALA A 446 -13.02 16.65 1.83
CA ALA A 446 -12.24 16.98 3.01
C ALA A 446 -10.80 16.45 2.90
N TYR A 447 -10.63 15.20 2.47
CA TYR A 447 -9.31 14.61 2.25
C TYR A 447 -8.50 15.40 1.22
N ILE A 448 -9.08 15.72 0.05
CA ILE A 448 -8.39 16.49 -1.00
C ILE A 448 -7.92 17.84 -0.46
N ARG A 449 -8.78 18.58 0.25
CA ARG A 449 -8.40 19.88 0.86
C ARG A 449 -7.29 19.74 1.89
N LYS A 450 -7.36 18.72 2.77
CA LYS A 450 -6.32 18.48 3.79
C LYS A 450 -4.97 18.12 3.14
N VAL A 451 -4.98 17.29 2.09
CA VAL A 451 -3.77 16.97 1.30
C VAL A 451 -3.21 18.22 0.62
N GLN A 452 -4.05 19.02 -0.05
CA GLN A 452 -3.63 20.27 -0.70
C GLN A 452 -2.94 21.22 0.29
N SER A 453 -3.58 21.47 1.43
CA SER A 453 -3.02 22.31 2.50
C SER A 453 -1.68 21.77 3.01
N TRP A 454 -1.55 20.47 3.22
CA TRP A 454 -0.31 19.85 3.69
C TRP A 454 0.83 19.88 2.66
N VAL A 455 0.50 19.69 1.37
CA VAL A 455 1.46 19.78 0.26
C VAL A 455 1.96 21.21 0.09
N ASN A 456 1.06 22.20 0.18
CA ASN A 456 1.40 23.62 0.04
C ASN A 456 2.09 24.20 1.28
N GLY A 457 2.04 23.50 2.42
CA GLY A 457 2.61 23.97 3.68
C GLY A 457 1.76 25.07 4.34
N ASP A 458 0.45 25.08 4.08
CA ASP A 458 -0.46 26.06 4.66
C ASP A 458 -0.71 25.75 6.15
N ASP A 459 -0.46 26.72 7.03
CA ASP A 459 -0.70 26.59 8.47
C ASP A 459 -2.19 26.63 8.85
N THR A 460 -3.08 26.89 7.89
CA THR A 460 -4.54 26.92 8.06
C THR A 460 -5.19 25.55 7.92
N GLY A 461 -4.40 24.51 7.64
CA GLY A 461 -4.85 23.14 7.53
C GLY A 461 -5.36 22.53 8.83
N ASP A 462 -5.98 21.37 8.70
CA ASP A 462 -6.40 20.55 9.83
C ASP A 462 -5.17 20.10 10.65
N PRO A 463 -5.05 20.50 11.93
CA PRO A 463 -3.83 20.29 12.71
C PRO A 463 -3.55 18.82 13.01
N GLU A 464 -4.60 18.00 13.16
CA GLU A 464 -4.48 16.56 13.46
C GLU A 464 -3.96 15.79 12.25
N PHE A 465 -4.56 16.03 11.07
CA PHE A 465 -4.08 15.50 9.81
C PHE A 465 -2.67 15.98 9.49
N LYS A 466 -2.36 17.27 9.70
CA LYS A 466 -1.01 17.80 9.47
C LYS A 466 0.00 17.11 10.36
N ALA A 467 -0.28 16.97 11.66
CA ALA A 467 0.61 16.27 12.59
C ALA A 467 0.83 14.80 12.19
N LEU A 468 -0.23 14.11 11.74
CA LEU A 468 -0.14 12.74 11.25
C LEU A 468 0.69 12.67 9.96
N ALA A 469 0.36 13.46 8.94
CA ALA A 469 1.06 13.46 7.66
C ALA A 469 2.54 13.86 7.79
N ASP A 470 2.87 14.89 8.60
CA ASP A 470 4.27 15.27 8.86
C ASP A 470 5.06 14.17 9.60
N SER A 471 4.38 13.33 10.39
CA SER A 471 5.03 12.27 11.16
C SER A 471 5.24 10.98 10.37
N PHE A 472 4.45 10.72 9.32
CA PHE A 472 4.45 9.45 8.60
C PHE A 472 4.87 9.58 7.12
N VAL A 473 4.56 10.70 6.48
CA VAL A 473 4.77 10.89 5.04
C VAL A 473 6.11 11.55 4.77
N ARG A 474 6.98 10.83 4.06
CA ARG A 474 8.30 11.27 3.64
C ARG A 474 8.19 12.33 2.55
N ARG A 475 8.81 13.48 2.80
CA ARG A 475 8.98 14.57 1.83
C ARG A 475 9.97 14.17 0.71
N GLU A 476 10.15 15.06 -0.27
CA GLU A 476 11.02 14.81 -1.43
C GLU A 476 12.49 14.63 -1.05
N ASP A 477 12.93 15.30 0.01
CA ASP A 477 14.30 15.30 0.54
C ASP A 477 14.61 14.13 1.49
N LYS A 478 13.76 13.09 1.54
CA LYS A 478 13.92 11.94 2.45
C LYS A 478 15.31 11.27 2.46
N HIS A 479 15.99 11.26 1.30
CA HIS A 479 17.34 10.69 1.19
C HIS A 479 18.37 11.58 1.91
N LEU A 480 18.17 12.89 1.87
CA LEU A 480 18.99 13.86 2.61
C LEU A 480 18.71 13.80 4.09
N VAL A 481 17.44 13.62 4.49
CA VAL A 481 17.06 13.40 5.88
C VAL A 481 17.78 12.16 6.44
N HIS A 482 17.73 11.03 5.74
CA HIS A 482 18.40 9.81 6.19
C HIS A 482 19.92 10.02 6.30
N ARG A 483 20.56 10.60 5.27
CA ARG A 483 22.01 10.92 5.28
C ARG A 483 22.39 11.85 6.43
N LEU A 484 21.62 12.92 6.65
CA LEU A 484 21.89 13.88 7.72
C LEU A 484 21.73 13.23 9.10
N ARG A 485 20.71 12.39 9.29
CA ARG A 485 20.52 11.63 10.52
C ARG A 485 21.72 10.74 10.83
N THR A 486 22.20 9.99 9.84
CA THR A 486 23.40 9.16 9.97
C THR A 486 24.62 10.01 10.29
N ALA A 487 24.81 11.16 9.62
CA ALA A 487 25.96 12.04 9.85
C ALA A 487 25.91 12.80 11.20
N THR A 488 24.76 12.82 11.88
CA THR A 488 24.55 13.57 13.12
C THR A 488 24.21 12.69 14.32
N SER A 489 24.27 11.35 14.18
CA SER A 489 23.91 10.39 15.23
C SER A 489 24.69 10.57 16.52
N ASP A 490 25.93 11.04 16.42
CA ASP A 490 26.86 11.16 17.53
C ASP A 490 26.83 12.55 18.18
N LEU A 491 26.01 13.46 17.66
CA LEU A 491 25.84 14.79 18.24
C LEU A 491 25.03 14.72 19.54
N GLY A 492 25.43 15.50 20.55
CA GLY A 492 24.61 15.71 21.73
C GLY A 492 23.26 16.33 21.38
N LYS A 493 22.20 16.02 22.15
CA LYS A 493 20.82 16.45 21.90
C LYS A 493 20.68 17.94 21.51
N PRO A 494 21.33 18.93 22.15
CA PRO A 494 21.22 20.33 21.77
C PRO A 494 21.79 20.65 20.38
N ALA A 495 22.91 20.02 19.99
CA ALA A 495 23.52 20.22 18.69
C ALA A 495 22.68 19.57 17.59
N HIS A 496 22.27 18.31 17.80
CA HIS A 496 21.33 17.61 16.91
C HIS A 496 20.06 18.45 16.70
N THR A 497 19.51 18.98 17.81
CA THR A 497 18.35 19.88 17.82
C THR A 497 18.59 21.10 16.91
N ALA A 498 19.68 21.84 17.09
CA ALA A 498 19.97 23.03 16.29
C ALA A 498 20.13 22.73 14.79
N VAL A 499 20.74 21.60 14.43
CA VAL A 499 20.96 21.21 13.03
C VAL A 499 19.66 21.08 12.27
N TRP A 500 18.70 20.33 12.84
CA TRP A 500 17.44 20.08 12.16
C TRP A 500 16.51 21.29 12.11
N LEU A 501 16.54 22.16 13.14
CA LEU A 501 15.86 23.46 13.08
C LEU A 501 16.41 24.34 11.95
N GLY A 502 17.72 24.29 11.70
CA GLY A 502 18.32 24.94 10.54
C GLY A 502 17.85 24.30 9.24
N TYR A 503 17.91 22.98 9.16
CA TYR A 503 17.63 22.19 7.96
C TYR A 503 16.24 22.46 7.35
N GLN A 504 15.19 22.56 8.18
CA GLN A 504 13.82 22.69 7.68
C GLN A 504 13.56 24.00 6.90
N HIS A 505 14.37 25.04 7.12
CA HIS A 505 14.22 26.34 6.48
C HIS A 505 15.15 26.54 5.27
N LEU A 506 15.93 25.52 4.90
CA LEU A 506 16.87 25.59 3.79
C LEU A 506 16.20 25.29 2.45
N SER A 507 16.69 25.94 1.38
CA SER A 507 16.36 25.55 0.01
C SER A 507 16.89 24.13 -0.29
N PRO A 508 16.36 23.41 -1.29
CA PRO A 508 16.87 22.08 -1.66
C PRO A 508 18.39 22.05 -1.89
N ALA A 509 18.94 23.06 -2.57
CA ALA A 509 20.38 23.17 -2.81
C ALA A 509 21.17 23.38 -1.52
N ASP A 510 20.65 24.18 -0.58
CA ASP A 510 21.29 24.42 0.71
C ASP A 510 21.22 23.19 1.63
N LYS A 511 20.12 22.43 1.57
CA LYS A 511 19.98 21.14 2.28
C LYS A 511 21.08 20.17 1.86
N GLU A 512 21.28 19.98 0.55
CA GLU A 512 22.36 19.12 0.04
C GLU A 512 23.74 19.59 0.53
N ARG A 513 24.01 20.90 0.48
CA ARG A 513 25.28 21.45 0.98
C ARG A 513 25.48 21.21 2.47
N LEU A 514 24.43 21.37 3.28
CA LEU A 514 24.47 21.09 4.72
C LEU A 514 24.75 19.61 5.00
N VAL A 515 24.06 18.69 4.30
CA VAL A 515 24.30 17.24 4.46
C VAL A 515 25.74 16.88 4.11
N LYS A 516 26.24 17.34 2.95
CA LYS A 516 27.63 17.11 2.55
C LYS A 516 28.64 17.67 3.56
N GLN A 517 28.34 18.81 4.19
CA GLN A 517 29.19 19.37 5.24
C GLN A 517 29.28 18.44 6.46
N TYR A 518 28.13 17.95 6.96
CA TYR A 518 28.12 17.05 8.12
C TYR A 518 28.78 15.70 7.83
N GLU A 519 28.55 15.13 6.64
CA GLU A 519 29.20 13.88 6.22
C GLU A 519 30.73 14.00 6.21
N ARG A 520 31.27 15.14 5.75
CA ARG A 520 32.73 15.39 5.79
C ARG A 520 33.26 15.49 7.21
N THR A 521 32.49 16.05 8.14
CA THR A 521 32.91 16.22 9.54
C THR A 521 32.72 14.96 10.38
N ALA A 522 31.83 14.05 9.97
CA ALA A 522 31.56 12.79 10.66
C ALA A 522 32.63 11.71 10.38
N LEU A 523 33.45 11.88 9.34
CA LEU A 523 34.55 10.97 9.04
C LEU A 523 35.66 11.05 10.12
N PRO A 524 36.19 9.91 10.60
CA PRO A 524 37.30 9.92 11.55
C PRO A 524 38.50 10.71 11.01
N PRO A 525 39.22 11.49 11.84
CA PRO A 525 40.43 12.16 11.42
C PRO A 525 41.46 11.13 10.96
N GLY A 526 41.71 11.07 9.65
CA GLY A 526 42.59 10.09 9.00
C GLY A 526 41.90 9.14 8.01
N SER A 527 40.56 9.14 7.93
CA SER A 527 39.87 8.57 6.75
C SER A 527 40.11 9.51 5.58
N THR A 528 41.07 9.17 4.72
CA THR A 528 41.17 9.77 3.39
C THR A 528 39.82 9.60 2.70
N ALA A 529 39.22 10.71 2.23
CA ALA A 529 38.09 10.64 1.32
C ALA A 529 38.48 9.66 0.19
N PRO A 530 37.57 8.76 -0.27
CA PRO A 530 37.87 7.92 -1.41
C PRO A 530 38.27 8.86 -2.56
N GLU A 531 39.54 8.79 -2.96
CA GLU A 531 40.06 9.54 -4.10
C GLU A 531 39.34 9.00 -5.34
N GLY A 532 38.37 9.75 -5.87
CA GLY A 532 37.83 9.48 -7.20
C GLY A 532 36.33 9.70 -7.36
N SER A 533 35.90 10.95 -7.42
CA SER A 533 34.88 11.41 -8.37
C SER A 533 34.95 12.94 -8.41
N SER A 534 35.96 13.45 -9.11
CA SER A 534 35.94 14.84 -9.57
C SER A 534 34.79 14.99 -10.56
N ASP A 535 33.88 15.92 -10.26
CA ASP A 535 32.74 16.31 -11.09
C ASP A 535 33.16 16.49 -12.57
N GLY A 536 32.49 15.74 -13.44
CA GLY A 536 32.45 15.89 -14.89
C GLY A 536 31.02 15.77 -15.36
#